data_AF-A0A0C2BYY9-F1
#
_entry.id   AF-A0A0C2BYY9-F1
#
_cell.length_a   1.000
_cell.length_b   1.000
_cell.length_c   1.000
_cell.angle_alpha   90.00
_cell.angle_beta   90.00
_cell.angle_gamma   90.00
#
_symmetry.space_group_name_H-M   'P 1'
#
loop_
_entity.id
_entity.type
_entity.pdbx_description
1 polymer ?
#
loop_
_entity_poly.entity_id
_entity_poly.type
_entity_poly.pdbx_seq_one_letter_code
_entity_poly.pdbx_strand_id
1 'polypeptide(L)'
;RKLHELTMEESIRYKPGDEIEQWLNRVLCLNAASINTKLSCGTPPPSECELYFVNRDTLFSFHKASESFLQQIMAIYVAAHYKNSPNDLQMLSDAPAHHLFALMSPVKEDQSSVPEVLALAQICLEGNLSEETVSGAIGSGKRAAGDLLPWTISQQFM
;
A
#
# COMPACT_ATOMS: atom_id res chain seq x y z
N ARG A 1 18.45 8.95 31.52
CA ARG A 1 17.40 7.94 31.21
C ARG A 1 18.03 6.90 30.30
N LYS A 2 17.87 5.60 30.59
CA LYS A 2 18.41 4.49 29.77
C LYS A 2 17.23 3.78 29.11
N LEU A 3 17.25 3.63 27.79
CA LEU A 3 16.20 2.93 27.06
C LEU A 3 16.60 1.45 26.98
N HIS A 4 15.65 0.56 27.27
CA HIS A 4 15.83 -0.88 27.15
C HIS A 4 14.77 -1.39 26.17
N GLU A 5 15.23 -1.89 25.03
CA GLU A 5 14.39 -2.54 24.02
C GLU A 5 14.47 -4.05 24.23
N LEU A 6 13.31 -4.71 24.24
CA LEU A 6 13.17 -6.16 24.41
C LEU A 6 12.19 -6.66 23.36
N THR A 7 12.56 -7.71 22.64
CA THR A 7 11.73 -8.31 21.59
C THR A 7 11.45 -9.77 21.94
N MET A 8 10.22 -10.22 21.72
CA MET A 8 9.81 -11.61 21.90
C MET A 8 9.38 -12.18 20.55
N GLU A 9 9.99 -13.30 20.16
CA GLU A 9 9.76 -13.91 18.85
C GLU A 9 9.04 -15.27 18.94
N GLU A 10 9.16 -15.98 20.08
CA GLU A 10 8.55 -17.30 20.25
C GLU A 10 7.05 -17.20 20.56
N SER A 11 6.24 -17.85 19.73
CA SER A 11 4.79 -17.95 19.93
C SER A 11 4.46 -18.93 21.06
N ILE A 12 3.45 -18.59 21.86
CA ILE A 12 2.89 -19.48 22.88
C ILE A 12 1.78 -20.40 22.35
N ARG A 13 1.30 -20.16 21.11
CA ARG A 13 0.14 -20.86 20.53
C ARG A 13 0.52 -21.94 19.53
N TYR A 14 1.63 -21.77 18.83
CA TYR A 14 2.10 -22.66 17.77
C TYR A 14 3.62 -22.75 17.80
N LYS A 15 4.16 -23.76 17.11
CA LYS A 15 5.60 -24.04 17.11
C LYS A 15 6.38 -22.98 16.33
N PRO A 16 7.64 -22.72 16.70
CA PRO A 16 8.54 -21.94 15.87
C PRO A 16 8.64 -22.55 14.46
N GLY A 17 8.60 -21.68 13.44
CA GLY A 17 8.74 -22.09 12.04
C GLY A 17 7.46 -22.67 11.41
N ASP A 18 6.27 -22.34 11.91
CA ASP A 18 5.00 -22.75 11.31
C ASP A 18 4.90 -22.27 9.85
N GLU A 19 4.73 -23.21 8.93
CA GLU A 19 4.67 -22.94 7.49
C GLU A 19 3.41 -22.14 7.10
N ILE A 20 2.31 -22.31 7.83
CA ILE A 20 1.05 -21.58 7.60
C ILE A 20 1.21 -20.13 8.03
N GLU A 21 1.86 -19.88 9.17
CA GLU A 21 2.17 -18.53 9.62
C GLU A 21 3.11 -17.82 8.61
N GLN A 22 4.15 -18.50 8.15
CA GLN A 22 5.05 -17.94 7.14
C GLN A 22 4.34 -17.64 5.83
N TRP A 23 3.46 -18.53 5.38
CA TRP A 23 2.63 -18.30 4.20
C TRP A 23 1.72 -17.09 4.40
N LEU A 24 1.03 -17.00 5.54
CA LEU A 24 0.11 -15.90 5.85
C LEU A 24 0.84 -14.55 5.91
N ASN A 25 1.97 -14.49 6.62
CA ASN A 25 2.79 -13.28 6.71
C ASN A 25 3.32 -12.83 5.35
N ARG A 26 3.63 -13.77 4.45
CA ARG A 26 4.06 -13.49 3.08
C ARG A 26 2.91 -12.90 2.25
N VAL A 27 1.76 -13.58 2.24
CA VAL A 27 0.58 -13.16 1.46
C VAL A 27 0.06 -11.79 1.91
N LEU A 28 0.01 -11.55 3.22
CA LEU A 28 -0.46 -10.28 3.79
C LEU A 28 0.64 -9.22 3.92
N CYS A 29 1.86 -9.49 3.44
CA CYS A 29 3.01 -8.58 3.52
C CYS A 29 3.32 -8.06 4.94
N LEU A 30 3.06 -8.86 5.98
CA LEU A 30 3.22 -8.44 7.38
C LEU A 30 4.69 -8.29 7.78
N ASN A 31 5.59 -8.96 7.05
CA ASN A 31 7.04 -8.85 7.23
C ASN A 31 7.65 -7.64 6.52
N ALA A 32 6.84 -6.76 5.91
CA ALA A 32 7.35 -5.67 5.10
C ALA A 32 8.21 -4.66 5.88
N ALA A 33 7.95 -4.49 7.19
CA ALA A 33 8.76 -3.64 8.06
C ALA A 33 10.21 -4.15 8.26
N SER A 34 10.46 -5.43 8.03
CA SER A 34 11.79 -6.04 8.15
C SER A 34 12.61 -5.95 6.86
N ILE A 35 12.02 -5.41 5.79
CA ILE A 35 12.70 -5.28 4.50
C ILE A 35 13.69 -4.13 4.60
N ASN A 36 14.95 -4.45 4.31
CA ASN A 36 16.02 -3.47 4.24
C ASN A 36 15.82 -2.63 2.97
N THR A 37 15.11 -1.51 3.08
CA THR A 37 14.97 -0.50 2.02
C THR A 37 16.22 0.39 1.89
N LYS A 38 17.39 -0.12 2.32
CA LYS A 38 18.65 0.61 2.22
C LYS A 38 18.97 0.83 0.75
N LEU A 39 18.88 2.09 0.33
CA LEU A 39 19.25 2.55 -0.99
C LEU A 39 20.69 2.11 -1.29
N SER A 40 20.87 1.32 -2.33
CA SER A 40 22.15 0.72 -2.69
C SER A 40 23.23 1.76 -3.00
N CYS A 41 22.86 2.94 -3.49
CA CYS A 41 23.78 4.01 -3.91
C CYS A 41 23.49 5.38 -3.27
N GLY A 42 22.70 5.43 -2.20
CA GLY A 42 22.18 6.69 -1.64
C GLY A 42 20.98 7.24 -2.42
N THR A 43 20.47 8.39 -2.01
CA THR A 43 19.25 8.98 -2.61
C THR A 43 19.62 9.80 -3.85
N PRO A 44 19.12 9.46 -5.06
CA PRO A 44 19.38 10.23 -6.26
C PRO A 44 18.73 11.62 -6.19
N PRO A 45 19.21 12.60 -7.00
CA PRO A 45 18.58 13.90 -7.12
C PRO A 45 17.13 13.76 -7.60
N PRO A 46 16.15 14.48 -7.02
CA PRO A 46 14.74 14.36 -7.41
C PRO A 46 14.46 14.61 -8.90
N SER A 47 15.30 15.41 -9.57
CA SER A 47 15.22 15.70 -11.00
C SER A 47 15.55 14.52 -11.92
N GLU A 48 16.22 13.50 -11.40
CA GLU A 48 16.55 12.27 -12.14
C GLU A 48 15.53 11.15 -11.85
N CYS A 49 14.67 11.34 -10.86
CA CYS A 49 13.65 10.37 -10.48
C CYS A 49 12.39 10.56 -11.33
N GLU A 50 11.80 9.46 -11.75
CA GLU A 50 10.55 9.46 -12.51
C GLU A 50 9.42 8.77 -11.74
N LEU A 51 8.21 9.28 -11.97
CA LEU A 51 6.98 8.74 -11.38
C LEU A 51 6.33 7.79 -12.37
N TYR A 52 6.10 6.55 -11.93
CA TYR A 52 5.52 5.51 -12.77
C TYR A 52 4.14 5.12 -12.27
N PHE A 53 3.21 4.92 -13.21
CA PHE A 53 1.91 4.33 -12.93
C PHE A 53 2.06 2.81 -12.75
N VAL A 54 1.61 2.30 -11.61
CA VAL A 54 1.73 0.87 -11.29
C VAL A 54 0.50 0.13 -11.80
N ASN A 55 0.72 -0.83 -12.70
CA ASN A 55 -0.36 -1.72 -13.12
C ASN A 55 -0.64 -2.75 -12.03
N ARG A 56 -1.81 -2.62 -11.41
CA ARG A 56 -2.29 -3.46 -10.30
C ARG A 56 -2.37 -4.95 -10.64
N ASP A 57 -2.85 -5.30 -11.83
CA ASP A 57 -3.00 -6.71 -12.23
C ASP A 57 -1.62 -7.38 -12.33
N THR A 58 -0.60 -6.63 -12.78
CA THR A 58 0.78 -7.12 -12.81
C THR A 58 1.43 -7.15 -11.43
N LEU A 59 1.08 -6.20 -10.56
CA LEU A 59 1.57 -6.12 -9.18
C LEU A 59 1.11 -7.31 -8.35
N PHE A 60 -0.17 -7.66 -8.44
CA PHE A 60 -0.79 -8.77 -7.70
C PHE A 60 -0.78 -10.11 -8.46
N SER A 61 0.09 -10.26 -9.46
CA SER A 61 0.24 -11.49 -10.24
C SER A 61 0.97 -12.62 -9.49
N PHE A 62 1.48 -12.36 -8.29
CA PHE A 62 2.28 -13.29 -7.48
C PHE A 62 3.58 -13.78 -8.15
N HIS A 63 4.04 -13.06 -9.19
CA HIS A 63 5.34 -13.32 -9.81
C HIS A 63 6.48 -12.85 -8.89
N LYS A 64 7.63 -13.56 -8.88
CA LYS A 64 8.75 -13.30 -7.96
C LYS A 64 9.22 -11.83 -7.96
N ALA A 65 9.31 -11.21 -9.15
CA ALA A 65 9.71 -9.81 -9.25
C ALA A 65 8.62 -8.86 -8.75
N SER A 66 7.35 -9.15 -9.05
CA SER A 66 6.20 -8.37 -8.60
C SER A 66 6.03 -8.44 -7.09
N GLU A 67 6.22 -9.62 -6.48
CA GLU A 67 6.23 -9.80 -5.03
C GLU A 67 7.35 -8.99 -4.38
N SER A 68 8.57 -9.02 -4.93
CA SER A 68 9.67 -8.20 -4.41
C SER A 68 9.37 -6.69 -4.51
N PHE A 69 8.65 -6.27 -5.54
CA PHE A 69 8.24 -4.88 -5.72
C PHE A 69 7.10 -4.51 -4.77
N LEU A 70 6.06 -5.34 -4.66
CA LEU A 70 4.94 -5.18 -3.71
C LEU A 70 5.42 -5.10 -2.27
N GLN A 71 6.39 -5.93 -1.90
CA GLN A 71 7.00 -5.93 -0.58
C GLN A 71 7.73 -4.61 -0.28
N GLN A 72 8.44 -4.02 -1.26
CA GLN A 72 9.00 -2.67 -1.11
C GLN A 72 7.91 -1.60 -0.94
N ILE A 73 6.83 -1.72 -1.71
CA ILE A 73 5.70 -0.79 -1.64
C ILE A 73 5.06 -0.84 -0.24
N MET A 74 4.80 -2.05 0.26
CA MET A 74 4.22 -2.26 1.58
C MET A 74 5.16 -1.82 2.71
N ALA A 75 6.48 -1.93 2.53
CA ALA A 75 7.45 -1.42 3.50
C ALA A 75 7.32 0.09 3.67
N ILE A 76 7.16 0.82 2.55
CA ILE A 76 6.95 2.28 2.57
C ILE A 76 5.60 2.62 3.21
N TYR A 77 4.53 1.91 2.86
CA TYR A 77 3.22 2.11 3.50
C TYR A 77 3.29 1.92 5.01
N VAL A 78 3.88 0.81 5.47
CA VAL A 78 3.97 0.50 6.89
C VAL A 78 4.83 1.53 7.63
N ALA A 79 5.91 2.01 7.01
CA ALA A 79 6.78 3.02 7.59
C ALA A 79 6.15 4.42 7.63
N ALA A 80 5.37 4.79 6.61
CA ALA A 80 4.77 6.13 6.48
C ALA A 80 3.46 6.28 7.27
N HIS A 81 2.70 5.21 7.46
CA HIS A 81 1.38 5.26 8.08
C HIS A 81 1.43 4.82 9.55
N TYR A 82 0.88 5.68 10.42
CA TYR A 82 0.80 5.45 11.87
C TYR A 82 -0.06 4.24 12.27
N LYS A 83 -1.01 3.83 11.42
CA LYS A 83 -1.87 2.66 11.65
C LYS A 83 -2.14 1.97 10.32
N ASN A 84 -1.79 0.69 10.25
CA ASN A 84 -1.98 -0.15 9.08
C ASN A 84 -2.93 -1.31 9.41
N SER A 85 -3.77 -1.67 8.44
CA SER A 85 -4.63 -2.84 8.48
C SER A 85 -4.34 -3.74 7.28
N PRO A 86 -4.36 -5.08 7.42
CA PRO A 86 -4.27 -5.96 6.25
C PRO A 86 -5.36 -5.69 5.20
N ASN A 87 -6.49 -5.12 5.61
CA ASN A 87 -7.57 -4.73 4.70
C ASN A 87 -7.15 -3.63 3.72
N ASP A 88 -6.10 -2.86 4.02
CA ASP A 88 -5.60 -1.81 3.14
C ASP A 88 -5.01 -2.43 1.85
N LEU A 89 -4.37 -3.60 1.98
CA LEU A 89 -3.87 -4.38 0.84
C LEU A 89 -5.02 -4.91 -0.02
N GLN A 90 -6.09 -5.36 0.62
CA GLN A 90 -7.31 -5.81 -0.09
C GLN A 90 -7.99 -4.64 -0.82
N MET A 91 -8.08 -3.46 -0.21
CA MET A 91 -8.61 -2.28 -0.87
C MET A 91 -7.76 -1.92 -2.10
N LEU A 92 -6.43 -1.98 -1.98
CA LEU A 92 -5.50 -1.75 -3.08
C LEU A 92 -5.66 -2.79 -4.21
N SER A 93 -5.96 -4.06 -3.90
CA SER A 93 -6.16 -5.10 -4.92
C SER A 93 -7.52 -5.00 -5.62
N ASP A 94 -8.58 -4.71 -4.87
CA ASP A 94 -9.94 -4.89 -5.37
C ASP A 94 -10.53 -3.59 -5.95
N ALA A 95 -10.29 -2.45 -5.31
CA ALA A 95 -11.04 -1.23 -5.61
C ALA A 95 -10.51 -0.53 -6.90
N PRO A 96 -11.28 -0.50 -8.00
CA PRO A 96 -10.80 -0.04 -9.31
C PRO A 96 -10.54 1.46 -9.40
N ALA A 97 -11.13 2.23 -8.49
CA ALA A 97 -10.90 3.67 -8.37
C ALA A 97 -9.54 4.02 -7.75
N HIS A 98 -8.85 3.05 -7.14
CA HIS A 98 -7.55 3.26 -6.55
C HIS A 98 -6.43 3.07 -7.57
N HIS A 99 -5.59 4.07 -7.66
CA HIS A 99 -4.41 4.10 -8.51
C HIS A 99 -3.17 4.31 -7.66
N LEU A 100 -2.09 3.65 -8.06
CA LEU A 100 -0.82 3.72 -7.36
C LEU A 100 0.25 4.25 -8.30
N PHE A 101 0.99 5.24 -7.81
CA PHE A 101 2.13 5.81 -8.50
C PHE A 101 3.38 5.60 -7.64
N ALA A 102 4.43 5.08 -8.24
CA ALA A 102 5.70 4.81 -7.59
C ALA A 102 6.78 5.75 -8.15
N LEU A 103 7.38 6.55 -7.27
CA LEU A 103 8.57 7.32 -7.61
C LEU A 103 9.76 6.39 -7.47
N MET A 104 10.48 6.16 -8.56
CA MET A 104 11.57 5.19 -8.60
C MET A 104 12.92 5.87 -8.83
N SER A 105 13.98 5.20 -8.39
CA SER A 105 15.34 5.60 -8.75
C SER A 105 15.57 5.46 -10.27
N PRO A 106 16.54 6.21 -10.84
CA PRO A 106 16.85 6.14 -12.27
C PRO A 106 17.15 4.71 -12.70
N VAL A 107 16.38 4.19 -13.65
CA VAL A 107 16.55 2.83 -14.18
C VAL A 107 17.64 2.85 -15.25
N LYS A 108 18.68 2.02 -15.08
CA LYS A 108 19.70 1.85 -16.13
C LYS A 108 19.29 0.76 -17.10
N GLU A 109 19.61 0.93 -18.38
CA GLU A 109 19.24 -0.05 -19.44
C GLU A 109 19.84 -1.45 -19.21
N ASP A 110 20.96 -1.54 -18.49
CA ASP A 110 21.66 -2.80 -18.16
C ASP A 110 21.23 -3.42 -16.82
N GLN A 111 20.26 -2.81 -16.13
CA GLN A 111 19.85 -3.24 -14.80
C GLN A 111 18.90 -4.44 -14.86
N SER A 112 19.36 -5.58 -14.31
CA SER A 112 18.54 -6.80 -14.19
C SER A 112 17.74 -6.88 -12.88
N SER A 113 17.94 -5.93 -11.96
CA SER A 113 17.27 -5.90 -10.66
C SER A 113 16.01 -5.03 -10.71
N VAL A 114 15.03 -5.35 -9.86
CA VAL A 114 13.85 -4.49 -9.66
C VAL A 114 14.32 -3.10 -9.18
N PRO A 115 13.83 -2.00 -9.78
CA PRO A 115 14.19 -0.66 -9.36
C PRO A 115 13.75 -0.37 -7.93
N GLU A 116 14.47 0.53 -7.26
CA GLU A 116 14.17 0.90 -5.88
C GLU A 116 13.01 1.91 -5.86
N VAL A 117 12.01 1.63 -5.01
CA VAL A 117 10.90 2.56 -4.79
C VAL A 117 11.31 3.57 -3.72
N LEU A 118 11.26 4.85 -4.07
CA LEU A 118 11.65 5.96 -3.19
C LEU A 118 10.45 6.56 -2.45
N ALA A 119 9.32 6.68 -3.15
CA ALA A 119 8.09 7.22 -2.60
C ALA A 119 6.87 6.63 -3.33
N LEU A 120 5.72 6.71 -2.69
CA LEU A 120 4.45 6.25 -3.23
C LEU A 120 3.40 7.35 -3.13
N ALA A 121 2.55 7.44 -4.15
CA ALA A 121 1.34 8.22 -4.14
C ALA A 121 0.16 7.33 -4.50
N GLN A 122 -0.79 7.20 -3.58
CA GLN A 122 -2.06 6.54 -3.81
C GLN A 122 -3.13 7.59 -4.08
N ILE A 123 -3.88 7.40 -5.16
CA ILE A 123 -4.95 8.29 -5.56
C ILE A 123 -6.23 7.48 -5.64
N CYS A 124 -7.34 8.04 -5.17
CA CYS A 124 -8.68 7.48 -5.35
C CYS A 124 -9.47 8.44 -6.25
N LEU A 125 -10.01 7.93 -7.36
CA LEU A 125 -10.92 8.69 -8.21
C LEU A 125 -12.33 8.58 -7.62
N GLU A 126 -12.82 9.69 -7.04
CA GLU A 126 -14.17 9.80 -6.47
C GLU A 126 -15.07 10.67 -7.37
N GLY A 127 -16.39 10.39 -7.36
CA GLY A 127 -17.41 11.20 -8.02
C GLY A 127 -18.29 10.42 -9.00
N ASN A 128 -18.84 11.15 -9.99
CA ASN A 128 -19.81 10.64 -10.96
C ASN A 128 -21.04 9.97 -10.31
N LEU A 129 -21.47 10.51 -9.17
CA LEU A 129 -22.67 10.06 -8.46
C LEU A 129 -23.92 10.61 -9.15
N SER A 130 -24.91 9.76 -9.42
CA SER A 130 -26.21 10.23 -9.87
C SER A 130 -26.96 10.92 -8.73
N GLU A 131 -27.75 11.94 -9.06
CA GLU A 131 -28.59 12.67 -8.09
C GLU A 131 -29.50 11.72 -7.31
N GLU A 132 -30.06 10.72 -8.00
CA GLU A 132 -30.88 9.65 -7.43
C GLU A 132 -30.14 8.86 -6.33
N THR A 133 -28.86 8.54 -6.57
CA THR A 133 -28.02 7.81 -5.62
C THR A 133 -27.77 8.66 -4.37
N VAL A 134 -27.52 9.96 -4.56
CA VAL A 134 -27.26 10.89 -3.46
C VAL A 134 -28.52 11.11 -2.63
N SER A 135 -29.66 11.43 -3.25
CA SER A 135 -30.94 11.67 -2.55
C SER A 135 -31.44 10.42 -1.81
N GLY A 136 -31.32 9.24 -2.43
CA GLY A 136 -31.71 7.97 -1.80
C GLY A 136 -30.84 7.60 -0.59
N ALA A 137 -29.53 7.85 -0.69
CA ALA A 137 -28.60 7.58 0.41
C ALA A 137 -28.81 8.56 1.59
N ILE A 138 -29.02 9.86 1.32
CA ILE A 138 -29.26 10.88 2.36
C ILE A 138 -30.49 10.53 3.21
N GLY A 139 -31.59 10.11 2.56
CA GLY A 139 -32.82 9.72 3.25
C GLY A 139 -32.68 8.45 4.12
N SER A 140 -31.68 7.60 3.84
CA SER A 140 -31.45 6.33 4.55
C SER A 140 -30.37 6.38 5.63
N GLY A 141 -29.61 7.48 5.72
CA GLY A 141 -28.49 7.64 6.66
C GLY A 141 -27.31 6.70 6.41
N LYS A 142 -27.29 5.97 5.28
CA LYS A 142 -26.20 5.05 4.93
C LYS A 142 -25.08 5.82 4.22
N ARG A 143 -23.89 5.79 4.80
CA ARG A 143 -22.67 6.29 4.16
C ARG A 143 -22.11 5.22 3.22
N ALA A 144 -21.83 5.58 1.98
CA ALA A 144 -21.12 4.71 1.04
C ALA A 144 -19.67 4.48 1.52
N ALA A 145 -19.08 3.33 1.14
CA ALA A 145 -17.70 3.01 1.47
C ALA A 145 -16.67 3.84 0.68
N GLY A 146 -17.09 4.47 -0.43
CA GLY A 146 -16.32 5.40 -1.25
C GLY A 146 -17.02 6.74 -1.40
N ASP A 147 -16.49 7.60 -2.28
CA ASP A 147 -17.04 8.93 -2.58
C ASP A 147 -17.22 9.80 -1.33
N LEU A 148 -16.25 9.73 -0.42
CA LEU A 148 -16.30 10.40 0.87
C LEU A 148 -16.32 11.92 0.72
N LEU A 149 -15.59 12.46 -0.26
CA LEU A 149 -15.53 13.90 -0.52
C LEU A 149 -16.88 14.44 -1.04
N PRO A 150 -17.44 13.93 -2.16
CA PRO A 150 -18.77 14.31 -2.62
C PRO A 150 -19.83 14.18 -1.52
N TRP A 151 -19.82 13.08 -0.78
CA TRP A 151 -20.77 12.81 0.29
C TRP A 151 -20.70 13.83 1.44
N THR A 152 -19.48 14.16 1.88
CA THR A 152 -19.29 15.10 2.99
C THR A 152 -19.73 16.50 2.59
N ILE A 153 -19.43 16.90 1.34
CA ILE A 153 -19.86 18.20 0.81
C ILE A 153 -21.38 18.24 0.68
N SER A 154 -22.02 17.21 0.12
CA SER A 154 -23.48 17.19 -0.02
C SER A 154 -24.17 17.23 1.35
N GLN A 155 -23.69 16.50 2.36
CA GLN A 155 -24.31 16.52 3.69
C GLN A 155 -24.16 17.85 4.44
N GLN A 156 -23.08 18.60 4.20
CA GLN A 156 -22.81 19.84 4.93
C GLN A 156 -23.42 21.07 4.26
N PHE A 157 -23.57 21.06 2.95
CA PHE A 157 -23.94 22.24 2.16
C PHE A 157 -25.22 22.11 1.33
N MET A 158 -25.83 20.91 1.24
CA MET A 158 -27.15 20.67 0.62
C MET A 158 -28.14 20.20 1.67
#